data_AF-A0A927X6K1-F1
#
_entry.id   AF-A0A927X6K1-F1
#
_cell.length_a   1.000
_cell.length_b   1.000
_cell.length_c   1.000
_cell.angle_alpha   90.00
_cell.angle_beta   90.00
_cell.angle_gamma   90.00
#
_symmetry.space_group_name_H-M   'P 1'
#
loop_
_entity.id
_entity.type
_entity.pdbx_description
1 polymer ?
#
loop_
_entity_poly.entity_id
_entity_poly.type
_entity_poly.pdbx_seq_one_letter_code
_entity_poly.pdbx_strand_id
1 'polypeptide(L)'
;MFLLTEQQIGWIIVGVVALLILFGIAGTITAFGRRREEKKEAKAKAKADAEAKEAKEAKKLAKKNKPKKTKKNTVKYQGKYVIECHDEKYIYKLLASNGQSLIVSEPYTSEKGCRTGINTLKSNLEDGMIKIDADKHGLYYFTFVSKQNRALCQSANYTTKEQAIKASESFRNFASTDNVVFDEEAVKSATEKLDVPYELKDKGKIEIYNDKNEYYYVLKASNGVKLAISQSYKTLASAKEAVERFKDIVYTGDFVLTKDKNFNYQFKLYKANRLVIVGEVYSTKAQVVSSVASIKAFTKNATVTAINIIEE
;
A
#
# COMPACT_ATOMS: atom_id res chain seq x y z
N MET A 1 -21.89 76.73 -64.37
CA MET A 1 -23.34 77.00 -64.32
C MET A 1 -23.85 76.36 -63.03
N PHE A 2 -24.35 77.19 -62.09
CA PHE A 2 -24.84 76.87 -60.72
C PHE A 2 -23.77 76.32 -59.74
N LEU A 3 -23.07 77.13 -58.93
CA LEU A 3 -23.44 77.93 -57.73
C LEU A 3 -24.05 77.11 -56.57
N LEU A 4 -23.32 77.06 -55.45
CA LEU A 4 -23.73 77.17 -54.02
C LEU A 4 -22.59 76.58 -53.16
N THR A 5 -21.56 77.30 -52.67
CA THR A 5 -21.44 78.38 -51.67
C THR A 5 -21.92 78.06 -50.25
N GLU A 6 -20.94 77.84 -49.36
CA GLU A 6 -20.79 78.42 -48.02
C GLU A 6 -22.04 78.76 -47.19
N GLN A 7 -22.53 77.78 -46.44
CA GLN A 7 -22.93 77.88 -45.03
C GLN A 7 -22.83 76.43 -44.49
N GLN A 8 -21.95 76.04 -43.56
CA GLN A 8 -21.72 76.64 -42.26
C GLN A 8 -20.26 76.41 -41.84
N ILE A 9 -19.41 77.39 -42.15
CA ILE A 9 -18.14 77.59 -41.45
C ILE A 9 -18.52 78.26 -40.14
N GLY A 10 -18.25 77.59 -39.01
CA GLY A 10 -18.46 78.23 -37.71
C GLY A 10 -18.26 77.39 -36.46
N TRP A 11 -17.98 76.09 -36.56
CA TRP A 11 -18.01 75.20 -35.38
C TRP A 11 -16.84 74.21 -35.22
N ILE A 12 -15.74 74.33 -35.99
CA ILE A 12 -14.56 73.47 -35.80
C ILE A 12 -13.25 74.25 -35.97
N ILE A 13 -13.17 75.40 -35.30
CA ILE A 13 -11.88 75.94 -34.88
C ILE A 13 -12.04 76.13 -33.38
N VAL A 14 -11.09 75.60 -32.61
CA VAL A 14 -11.03 75.66 -31.13
C VAL A 14 -11.84 74.58 -30.38
N GLY A 15 -11.72 73.32 -30.84
CA GLY A 15 -11.78 72.13 -29.97
C GLY A 15 -10.38 71.49 -29.92
N VAL A 16 -9.42 72.13 -29.24
CA VAL A 16 -8.98 71.67 -27.92
C VAL A 16 -8.38 70.26 -28.01
N VAL A 17 -7.08 70.17 -28.26
CA VAL A 17 -6.12 69.83 -27.20
C VAL A 17 -6.46 68.46 -26.56
N ALA A 18 -6.29 67.37 -27.32
CA ALA A 18 -6.05 66.01 -26.80
C ALA A 18 -5.92 64.98 -27.96
N LEU A 19 -4.77 64.95 -28.66
CA LEU A 19 -4.14 63.67 -29.05
C LEU A 19 -2.70 63.89 -29.56
N LEU A 20 -1.90 64.58 -28.74
CA LEU A 20 -0.45 64.55 -28.90
C LEU A 20 0.11 63.38 -28.05
N ILE A 21 1.09 62.70 -28.64
CA ILE A 21 2.14 61.87 -28.01
C ILE A 21 1.78 60.42 -27.70
N LEU A 22 2.09 59.53 -28.66
CA LEU A 22 3.13 58.50 -28.46
C LEU A 22 3.62 57.94 -29.81
N PHE A 23 4.76 58.50 -30.26
CA PHE A 23 5.90 57.86 -30.97
C PHE A 23 5.59 56.76 -32.01
N GLY A 24 5.98 56.82 -33.29
CA GLY A 24 7.10 57.50 -33.91
C GLY A 24 7.79 56.54 -34.91
N ILE A 25 7.87 56.97 -36.18
CA ILE A 25 8.87 56.60 -37.20
C ILE A 25 8.69 55.24 -37.91
N ALA A 26 8.27 55.28 -39.19
CA ALA A 26 8.39 54.17 -40.14
C ALA A 26 8.87 54.68 -41.52
N GLY A 27 10.13 55.12 -41.57
CA GLY A 27 10.89 55.23 -42.82
C GLY A 27 11.80 54.01 -42.96
N THR A 28 11.48 53.13 -43.92
CA THR A 28 12.36 52.19 -44.67
C THR A 28 11.49 51.05 -45.25
N ILE A 29 10.85 51.24 -46.40
CA ILE A 29 10.05 50.21 -47.08
C ILE A 29 10.63 49.98 -48.49
N THR A 30 11.77 49.30 -48.60
CA THR A 30 12.21 48.71 -49.89
C THR A 30 13.14 47.48 -49.77
N ALA A 31 13.17 46.79 -48.62
CA ALA A 31 13.99 45.56 -48.47
C ALA A 31 13.33 44.43 -47.66
N PHE A 32 12.00 44.49 -47.43
CA PHE A 32 11.27 43.54 -46.59
C PHE A 32 10.31 42.60 -47.37
N GLY A 33 10.10 42.84 -48.67
CA GLY A 33 9.17 42.06 -49.51
C GLY A 33 9.72 40.71 -49.97
N ARG A 34 11.00 40.63 -50.35
CA ARG A 34 11.62 39.40 -50.89
C ARG A 34 12.08 38.41 -49.81
N ARG A 35 12.16 38.85 -48.54
CA ARG A 35 12.50 38.01 -47.38
C ARG A 35 11.28 37.34 -46.72
N ARG A 36 10.07 37.66 -47.17
CA ARG A 36 8.78 37.20 -46.61
C ARG A 36 8.19 36.00 -47.35
N GLU A 37 8.57 35.76 -48.61
CA GLU A 37 8.18 34.56 -49.35
C GLU A 37 9.11 33.37 -49.03
N GLU A 38 10.42 33.57 -48.98
CA GLU A 38 11.37 32.50 -48.58
C GLU A 38 11.18 32.04 -47.11
N LYS A 39 10.74 32.93 -46.21
CA LYS A 39 10.39 32.56 -44.82
C LYS A 39 9.00 31.95 -44.66
N LYS A 40 8.07 32.12 -45.63
CA LYS A 40 6.78 31.41 -45.63
C LYS A 40 6.91 30.00 -46.22
N GLU A 41 7.75 29.81 -47.23
CA GLU A 41 8.10 28.46 -47.71
C GLU A 41 8.97 27.67 -46.73
N ALA A 42 9.88 28.32 -45.99
CA ALA A 42 10.66 27.65 -44.94
C ALA A 42 9.83 27.28 -43.68
N LYS A 43 8.78 28.05 -43.35
CA LYS A 43 7.85 27.70 -42.23
C LYS A 43 6.72 26.75 -42.62
N ALA A 44 6.39 26.63 -43.91
CA ALA A 44 5.48 25.59 -44.40
C ALA A 44 6.18 24.22 -44.49
N LYS A 45 7.47 24.18 -44.83
CA LYS A 45 8.27 22.94 -44.85
C LYS A 45 8.67 22.44 -43.45
N ALA A 46 8.92 23.35 -42.50
CA ALA A 46 9.21 22.97 -41.10
C ALA A 46 7.97 22.51 -40.28
N LYS A 47 6.74 22.74 -40.77
CA LYS A 47 5.50 22.26 -40.13
C LYS A 47 4.99 20.94 -40.71
N ALA A 48 5.44 20.55 -41.91
CA ALA A 48 5.17 19.23 -42.49
C ALA A 48 6.17 18.13 -42.02
N ASP A 49 7.39 18.51 -41.62
CA ASP A 49 8.43 17.57 -41.16
C ASP A 49 8.37 17.27 -39.64
N ALA A 50 7.61 18.04 -38.85
CA ALA A 50 7.35 17.75 -37.43
C ALA A 50 6.19 16.75 -37.23
N GLU A 51 5.16 16.78 -38.09
CA GLU A 51 4.06 15.79 -38.07
C GLU A 51 4.46 14.45 -38.75
N ALA A 52 5.56 14.40 -39.51
CA ALA A 52 6.07 13.17 -40.15
C ALA A 52 7.09 12.38 -39.29
N LYS A 53 7.58 12.93 -38.17
CA LYS A 53 8.44 12.21 -37.22
C LYS A 53 7.66 11.58 -36.06
N GLU A 54 6.55 12.17 -35.62
CA GLU A 54 5.63 11.54 -34.66
C GLU A 54 4.75 10.43 -35.28
N ALA A 55 4.56 10.43 -36.60
CA ALA A 55 3.87 9.34 -37.32
C ALA A 55 4.79 8.16 -37.74
N LYS A 56 6.12 8.27 -37.63
CA LYS A 56 7.09 7.21 -37.97
C LYS A 56 7.59 6.40 -36.77
N GLU A 57 7.44 6.91 -35.55
CA GLU A 57 7.67 6.11 -34.34
C GLU A 57 6.41 5.29 -33.95
N ALA A 58 5.22 5.78 -34.29
CA ALA A 58 3.96 5.04 -34.18
C ALA A 58 3.77 3.89 -35.20
N LYS A 59 4.67 3.73 -36.19
CA LYS A 59 4.62 2.62 -37.19
C LYS A 59 5.69 1.55 -37.02
N LYS A 60 6.61 1.67 -36.06
CA LYS A 60 7.60 0.61 -35.73
C LYS A 60 7.09 -0.40 -34.68
N LEU A 61 5.95 -0.12 -34.04
CA LEU A 61 5.25 -1.07 -33.16
C LEU A 61 4.01 -1.75 -33.80
N ALA A 62 3.69 -1.43 -35.07
CA ALA A 62 2.44 -1.81 -35.72
C ALA A 62 2.59 -2.78 -36.92
N LYS A 63 3.71 -3.51 -37.05
CA LYS A 63 3.84 -4.51 -38.13
C LYS A 63 4.56 -5.79 -37.72
N LYS A 64 3.95 -6.55 -36.82
CA LYS A 64 3.90 -8.02 -36.95
C LYS A 64 2.73 -8.55 -36.14
N ASN A 65 1.61 -8.82 -36.80
CA ASN A 65 0.78 -10.03 -36.62
C ASN A 65 -0.68 -9.82 -37.05
N LYS A 66 -0.99 -10.26 -38.26
CA LYS A 66 -2.21 -10.99 -38.57
C LYS A 66 -1.90 -11.93 -39.76
N PRO A 67 -2.61 -13.05 -39.93
CA PRO A 67 -2.56 -14.26 -39.10
C PRO A 67 -1.98 -15.43 -39.91
N LYS A 68 -1.08 -16.24 -39.32
CA LYS A 68 -0.73 -17.56 -39.84
C LYS A 68 -1.13 -18.60 -38.80
N LYS A 69 -2.07 -19.47 -39.19
CA LYS A 69 -2.55 -20.63 -38.42
C LYS A 69 -1.37 -21.52 -38.07
N THR A 70 -0.98 -21.55 -36.80
CA THR A 70 -0.06 -22.59 -36.28
C THR A 70 -0.35 -22.80 -34.80
N LYS A 71 -0.99 -23.94 -34.53
CA LYS A 71 -1.25 -24.66 -33.26
C LYS A 71 -1.23 -23.85 -31.96
N LYS A 72 -2.44 -23.63 -31.40
CA LYS A 72 -2.68 -23.19 -30.01
C LYS A 72 -1.89 -24.07 -29.03
N ASN A 73 -0.81 -23.54 -28.45
CA ASN A 73 -0.36 -23.98 -27.13
C ASN A 73 -1.04 -23.06 -26.12
N THR A 74 -2.19 -23.51 -25.60
CA THR A 74 -2.93 -22.83 -24.53
C THR A 74 -2.18 -22.98 -23.21
N VAL A 75 -1.38 -21.97 -22.84
CA VAL A 75 -1.04 -21.81 -21.42
C VAL A 75 -2.32 -21.32 -20.74
N LYS A 76 -3.04 -22.25 -20.12
CA LYS A 76 -4.27 -21.98 -19.37
C LYS A 76 -3.87 -21.16 -18.14
N TYR A 77 -4.13 -19.85 -18.14
CA TYR A 77 -4.04 -19.03 -16.94
C TYR A 77 -4.99 -19.62 -15.90
N GLN A 78 -4.45 -20.11 -14.79
CA GLN A 78 -5.21 -20.70 -13.71
C GLN A 78 -4.97 -19.86 -12.46
N GLY A 79 -6.04 -19.57 -11.72
CA GLY A 79 -5.91 -19.05 -10.37
C GLY A 79 -5.49 -20.15 -9.40
N LYS A 80 -5.18 -19.74 -8.18
CA LYS A 80 -4.79 -20.65 -7.10
C LYS A 80 -5.45 -20.21 -5.81
N TYR A 81 -6.08 -21.14 -5.10
CA TYR A 81 -6.50 -20.92 -3.73
C TYR A 81 -5.31 -21.12 -2.79
N VAL A 82 -5.15 -20.20 -1.86
CA VAL A 82 -4.16 -20.26 -0.79
C VAL A 82 -4.89 -20.19 0.54
N ILE A 83 -4.71 -21.20 1.40
CA ILE A 83 -5.22 -21.21 2.77
C ILE A 83 -4.08 -20.79 3.69
N GLU A 84 -4.32 -19.76 4.50
CA GLU A 84 -3.38 -19.21 5.47
C GLU A 84 -3.96 -19.34 6.89
N CYS A 85 -3.10 -19.54 7.89
CA CYS A 85 -3.48 -19.49 9.31
C CYS A 85 -2.91 -18.21 9.94
N HIS A 86 -3.77 -17.42 10.57
CA HIS A 86 -3.42 -16.22 11.33
C HIS A 86 -4.12 -16.30 12.69
N ASP A 87 -3.36 -16.23 13.78
CA ASP A 87 -3.89 -16.20 15.15
C ASP A 87 -4.95 -17.30 15.44
N GLU A 88 -4.61 -18.56 15.13
CA GLU A 88 -5.48 -19.75 15.27
C GLU A 88 -6.75 -19.74 14.39
N LYS A 89 -6.89 -18.78 13.47
CA LYS A 89 -7.97 -18.70 12.50
C LYS A 89 -7.45 -18.95 11.09
N TYR A 90 -8.26 -19.62 10.28
CA TYR A 90 -7.93 -19.98 8.91
C TYR A 90 -8.69 -19.07 7.95
N ILE A 91 -8.00 -18.51 6.98
CA ILE A 91 -8.61 -17.76 5.87
C ILE A 91 -8.16 -18.40 4.56
N TYR A 92 -9.01 -18.34 3.54
CA TYR A 92 -8.58 -18.67 2.19
C TYR A 92 -8.64 -17.43 1.30
N LYS A 93 -7.70 -17.36 0.36
CA LYS A 93 -7.62 -16.34 -0.67
C LYS A 93 -7.62 -17.00 -2.03
N LEU A 94 -8.29 -16.38 -3.00
CA LEU A 94 -8.11 -16.74 -4.41
C LEU A 94 -7.13 -15.76 -5.03
N LEU A 95 -6.01 -16.27 -5.53
CA LEU A 95 -5.01 -15.48 -6.23
C LEU A 95 -5.19 -15.62 -7.74
N ALA A 96 -5.08 -14.51 -8.45
CA ALA A 96 -4.93 -14.47 -9.90
C ALA A 96 -3.55 -14.99 -10.33
N SER A 97 -3.35 -15.24 -11.62
CA SER A 97 -2.07 -15.76 -12.15
C SER A 97 -0.87 -14.81 -11.95
N ASN A 98 -1.11 -13.53 -11.68
CA ASN A 98 -0.08 -12.54 -11.33
C ASN A 98 0.19 -12.45 -9.81
N GLY A 99 -0.43 -13.32 -9.00
CA GLY A 99 -0.31 -13.33 -7.54
C GLY A 99 -1.21 -12.35 -6.79
N GLN A 100 -2.01 -11.52 -7.49
CA GLN A 100 -2.91 -10.59 -6.83
C GLN A 100 -4.11 -11.32 -6.22
N SER A 101 -4.48 -10.94 -4.99
CA SER A 101 -5.64 -11.49 -4.29
C SER A 101 -6.93 -10.93 -4.87
N LEU A 102 -7.80 -11.82 -5.35
CA LEU A 102 -9.11 -11.47 -5.91
C LEU A 102 -10.20 -11.47 -4.83
N ILE A 103 -10.21 -12.49 -3.97
CA ILE A 103 -11.14 -12.61 -2.85
C ILE A 103 -10.41 -13.03 -1.58
N VAL A 104 -10.95 -12.63 -0.45
CA VAL A 104 -10.52 -13.07 0.88
C VAL A 104 -11.75 -13.56 1.62
N SER A 105 -11.66 -14.74 2.22
CA SER A 105 -12.76 -15.30 3.00
C SER A 105 -12.89 -14.64 4.37
N GLU A 106 -14.06 -14.80 4.97
CA GLU A 106 -14.20 -14.67 6.43
C GLU A 106 -13.31 -15.70 7.16
N PRO A 107 -12.93 -15.44 8.42
CA PRO A 107 -12.11 -16.36 9.19
C PRO A 107 -12.89 -17.61 9.63
N TYR A 108 -12.27 -18.77 9.47
CA TYR A 108 -12.75 -20.08 9.92
C TYR A 108 -11.96 -20.57 11.13
N THR A 109 -12.54 -21.50 11.88
CA THR A 109 -11.90 -22.15 13.04
C THR A 109 -10.99 -23.34 12.65
N SER A 110 -11.01 -23.78 11.38
CA SER A 110 -10.20 -24.91 10.93
C SER A 110 -9.90 -24.85 9.43
N GLU A 111 -8.79 -25.45 9.02
CA GLU A 111 -8.41 -25.64 7.61
C GLU A 111 -9.51 -26.38 6.82
N LYS A 112 -10.08 -27.43 7.44
CA LYS A 112 -11.21 -28.19 6.86
C LYS A 112 -12.42 -27.27 6.62
N GLY A 113 -12.66 -26.31 7.50
CA GLY A 113 -13.67 -25.26 7.33
C GLY A 113 -13.43 -24.42 6.07
N CYS A 114 -12.20 -23.98 5.83
CA CYS A 114 -11.84 -23.25 4.59
C CYS A 114 -12.06 -24.10 3.34
N ARG A 115 -11.68 -25.37 3.33
CA ARG A 115 -11.92 -26.27 2.18
C ARG A 115 -13.40 -26.42 1.88
N THR A 116 -14.23 -26.57 2.91
CA THR A 116 -15.70 -26.59 2.78
C THR A 116 -16.23 -25.25 2.24
N GLY A 117 -15.67 -24.14 2.70
CA GLY A 117 -15.98 -22.79 2.19
C GLY A 117 -15.68 -22.64 0.71
N ILE A 118 -14.49 -23.09 0.25
CA ILE A 118 -14.10 -23.09 -1.16
C ILE A 118 -15.06 -23.97 -1.98
N ASN A 119 -15.42 -25.16 -1.49
CA ASN A 119 -16.37 -26.03 -2.19
C ASN A 119 -17.77 -25.41 -2.29
N THR A 120 -18.22 -24.74 -1.23
CA THR A 120 -19.49 -23.99 -1.22
C THR A 120 -19.46 -22.84 -2.22
N LEU A 121 -18.34 -22.12 -2.30
CA LEU A 121 -18.14 -21.05 -3.27
C LEU A 121 -18.23 -21.60 -4.70
N LYS A 122 -17.52 -22.69 -4.98
CA LYS A 122 -17.50 -23.39 -6.28
C LYS A 122 -18.88 -23.86 -6.71
N SER A 123 -19.64 -24.48 -5.81
CA SER A 123 -20.98 -24.98 -6.14
C SER A 123 -21.98 -23.85 -6.44
N ASN A 124 -21.70 -22.63 -5.99
CA ASN A 124 -22.52 -21.46 -6.27
C ASN A 124 -22.05 -20.69 -7.52
N LEU A 125 -20.96 -21.09 -8.21
CA LEU A 125 -20.42 -20.33 -9.35
C LEU A 125 -21.35 -20.26 -10.56
N GLU A 126 -22.30 -21.18 -10.71
CA GLU A 126 -23.24 -21.15 -11.84
C GLU A 126 -24.38 -20.15 -11.58
N ASP A 127 -25.04 -20.28 -10.43
CA ASP A 127 -26.24 -19.49 -10.08
C ASP A 127 -25.96 -18.21 -9.28
N GLY A 128 -24.76 -18.08 -8.73
CA GLY A 128 -24.37 -16.94 -7.90
C GLY A 128 -24.21 -15.66 -8.72
N MET A 129 -24.37 -14.52 -8.05
CA MET A 129 -24.33 -13.19 -8.66
C MET A 129 -23.19 -12.37 -8.07
N ILE A 130 -22.61 -11.49 -8.88
CA ILE A 130 -21.63 -10.51 -8.39
C ILE A 130 -22.34 -9.17 -8.24
N LYS A 131 -22.20 -8.55 -7.08
CA LYS A 131 -22.60 -7.17 -6.80
C LYS A 131 -21.35 -6.31 -6.67
N ILE A 132 -21.38 -5.10 -7.22
CA ILE A 132 -20.27 -4.14 -7.12
C ILE A 132 -20.80 -2.91 -6.41
N ASP A 133 -20.20 -2.61 -5.26
CA ASP A 133 -20.60 -1.53 -4.37
C ASP A 133 -19.39 -0.65 -4.05
N ALA A 134 -19.63 0.53 -3.49
CA ALA A 134 -18.60 1.42 -2.96
C ALA A 134 -18.75 1.55 -1.45
N ASP A 135 -17.62 1.61 -0.74
CA ASP A 135 -17.60 1.88 0.69
C ASP A 135 -17.79 3.37 1.02
N LYS A 136 -17.77 3.71 2.31
CA LYS A 136 -17.93 5.09 2.79
C LYS A 136 -16.78 6.03 2.36
N HIS A 137 -15.68 5.47 1.88
CA HIS A 137 -14.49 6.19 1.42
C HIS A 137 -14.39 6.26 -0.10
N GLY A 138 -15.41 5.78 -0.82
CA GLY A 138 -15.44 5.78 -2.28
C GLY A 138 -14.58 4.68 -2.91
N LEU A 139 -14.11 3.70 -2.13
CA LEU A 139 -13.41 2.52 -2.66
C LEU A 139 -14.42 1.47 -3.09
N TYR A 140 -14.19 0.88 -4.26
CA TYR A 140 -15.08 -0.11 -4.86
C TYR A 140 -14.68 -1.52 -4.45
N TYR A 141 -15.65 -2.38 -4.20
CA TYR A 141 -15.43 -3.81 -4.01
C TYR A 141 -16.56 -4.58 -4.70
N PHE A 142 -16.29 -5.82 -5.04
CA PHE A 142 -17.33 -6.76 -5.43
C PHE A 142 -17.61 -7.79 -4.32
N THR A 143 -18.88 -8.16 -4.18
CA THR A 143 -19.38 -9.22 -3.31
C THR A 143 -20.00 -10.31 -4.19
N PHE A 144 -19.59 -11.56 -3.97
CA PHE A 144 -20.24 -12.70 -4.60
C PHE A 144 -21.33 -13.23 -3.68
N VAL A 145 -22.56 -13.25 -4.17
CA VAL A 145 -23.74 -13.71 -3.43
C VAL A 145 -24.33 -14.97 -4.07
N SER A 146 -24.90 -15.85 -3.26
CA SER A 146 -25.67 -16.99 -3.77
C SER A 146 -26.97 -16.53 -4.45
N LYS A 147 -27.66 -17.47 -5.11
CA LYS A 147 -29.01 -17.25 -5.67
C LYS A 147 -30.02 -16.70 -4.65
N GLN A 148 -29.82 -17.02 -3.37
CA GLN A 148 -30.65 -16.56 -2.25
C GLN A 148 -30.17 -15.21 -1.67
N ASN A 149 -29.33 -14.45 -2.39
CA ASN A 149 -28.74 -13.19 -1.94
C ASN A 149 -27.83 -13.28 -0.69
N ARG A 150 -27.39 -14.48 -0.28
CA ARG A 150 -26.44 -14.63 0.82
C ARG A 150 -25.02 -14.34 0.34
N ALA A 151 -24.31 -13.40 0.97
CA ALA A 151 -22.90 -13.15 0.68
C ALA A 151 -22.04 -14.39 1.00
N LEU A 152 -21.19 -14.76 0.04
CA LEU A 152 -20.27 -15.91 0.15
C LEU A 152 -18.82 -15.45 0.28
N CYS A 153 -18.43 -14.40 -0.45
CA CYS A 153 -17.12 -13.79 -0.33
C CYS A 153 -17.12 -12.34 -0.78
N GLN A 154 -16.13 -11.59 -0.30
CA GLN A 154 -15.87 -10.22 -0.70
C GLN A 154 -14.46 -10.10 -1.26
N SER A 155 -14.29 -9.19 -2.21
CA SER A 155 -12.98 -8.80 -2.73
C SER A 155 -12.31 -7.72 -1.87
N ALA A 156 -11.04 -7.44 -2.17
CA ALA A 156 -10.37 -6.27 -1.62
C ALA A 156 -10.99 -4.96 -2.13
N ASN A 157 -10.66 -3.86 -1.46
CA ASN A 157 -11.06 -2.53 -1.89
C ASN A 157 -10.20 -2.04 -3.05
N TYR A 158 -10.84 -1.50 -4.07
CA TYR A 158 -10.25 -0.96 -5.30
C TYR A 158 -10.51 0.54 -5.40
N THR A 159 -9.59 1.25 -6.06
CA THR A 159 -9.70 2.71 -6.23
C THR A 159 -10.72 3.13 -7.28
N THR A 160 -11.03 2.26 -8.24
CA THR A 160 -11.93 2.56 -9.36
C THR A 160 -12.93 1.43 -9.58
N LYS A 161 -14.11 1.77 -10.10
CA LYS A 161 -15.15 0.78 -10.40
C LYS A 161 -14.70 -0.20 -11.47
N GLU A 162 -13.95 0.27 -12.46
CA GLU A 162 -13.40 -0.54 -13.54
C GLU A 162 -12.42 -1.60 -13.03
N GLN A 163 -11.63 -1.30 -11.99
CA GLN A 163 -10.76 -2.29 -11.33
C GLN A 163 -11.59 -3.40 -10.68
N ALA A 164 -12.64 -3.03 -9.94
CA ALA A 164 -13.54 -4.01 -9.31
C ALA A 164 -14.24 -4.90 -10.36
N ILE A 165 -14.67 -4.32 -11.48
CA ILE A 165 -15.26 -5.07 -12.61
C ILE A 165 -14.24 -6.08 -13.18
N LYS A 166 -13.05 -5.63 -13.56
CA LYS A 166 -11.99 -6.51 -14.10
C LYS A 166 -11.58 -7.62 -13.12
N ALA A 167 -11.52 -7.30 -11.83
CA ALA A 167 -11.23 -8.27 -10.78
C ALA A 167 -12.35 -9.32 -10.67
N SER A 168 -13.61 -8.90 -10.81
CA SER A 168 -14.77 -9.80 -10.77
C SER A 168 -14.85 -10.74 -11.97
N GLU A 169 -14.47 -10.26 -13.16
CA GLU A 169 -14.32 -11.09 -14.37
C GLU A 169 -13.20 -12.12 -14.16
N SER A 170 -12.07 -11.69 -13.61
CA SER A 170 -10.95 -12.57 -13.26
C SER A 170 -11.37 -13.62 -12.24
N PHE A 171 -12.16 -13.24 -11.24
CA PHE A 171 -12.72 -14.15 -10.25
C PHE A 171 -13.56 -15.25 -10.92
N ARG A 172 -14.46 -14.93 -11.84
CA ARG A 172 -15.26 -15.94 -12.57
C ARG A 172 -14.40 -16.93 -13.34
N ASN A 173 -13.30 -16.45 -13.93
CA ASN A 173 -12.38 -17.30 -14.70
C ASN A 173 -11.53 -18.23 -13.82
N PHE A 174 -11.26 -17.83 -12.58
CA PHE A 174 -10.30 -18.51 -11.71
C PHE A 174 -10.93 -19.26 -10.55
N ALA A 175 -12.17 -18.94 -10.16
CA ALA A 175 -12.79 -19.52 -8.96
C ALA A 175 -13.06 -21.03 -9.07
N SER A 176 -13.16 -21.57 -10.30
CA SER A 176 -13.31 -23.01 -10.56
C SER A 176 -12.00 -23.80 -10.42
N THR A 177 -10.87 -23.14 -10.12
CA THR A 177 -9.57 -23.81 -9.98
C THR A 177 -9.55 -24.84 -8.84
N ASP A 178 -8.99 -26.02 -9.11
CA ASP A 178 -8.75 -27.05 -8.10
C ASP A 178 -7.39 -26.95 -7.42
N ASN A 179 -6.57 -25.98 -7.84
CA ASN A 179 -5.29 -25.70 -7.21
C ASN A 179 -5.52 -25.02 -5.85
N VAL A 180 -5.67 -25.84 -4.80
CA VAL A 180 -5.79 -25.40 -3.41
C VAL A 180 -4.52 -25.79 -2.68
N VAL A 181 -3.73 -24.80 -2.30
CA VAL A 181 -2.51 -25.00 -1.51
C VAL A 181 -2.74 -24.49 -0.11
N PHE A 182 -2.40 -25.33 0.86
CA PHE A 182 -2.24 -24.90 2.23
C PHE A 182 -0.84 -24.29 2.35
N ASP A 183 -0.77 -23.00 2.65
CA ASP A 183 0.50 -22.31 2.83
C ASP A 183 0.98 -22.55 4.26
N GLU A 184 1.74 -23.64 4.43
CA GLU A 184 2.45 -23.93 5.67
C GLU A 184 3.52 -22.87 6.01
N GLU A 185 4.00 -22.09 5.04
CA GLU A 185 4.98 -21.03 5.28
C GLU A 185 4.34 -19.80 5.93
N ALA A 186 3.06 -19.50 5.63
CA ALA A 186 2.28 -18.51 6.38
C ALA A 186 2.13 -18.91 7.86
N VAL A 187 1.95 -20.21 8.14
CA VAL A 187 1.94 -20.79 9.50
C VAL A 187 3.33 -20.69 10.15
N LYS A 188 4.42 -20.89 9.39
CA LYS A 188 5.81 -20.74 9.88
C LYS A 188 6.20 -19.28 10.14
N SER A 189 5.63 -18.31 9.42
CA SER A 189 5.85 -16.87 9.69
C SER A 189 5.24 -16.40 11.00
N ALA A 190 4.33 -17.21 11.58
CA ALA A 190 3.78 -17.03 12.92
C ALA A 190 4.48 -17.88 13.99
N THR A 191 5.47 -18.71 13.65
CA THR A 191 6.00 -19.71 14.60
C THR A 191 7.48 -20.06 14.44
N GLU A 192 8.31 -19.22 13.80
CA GLU A 192 9.76 -19.42 13.97
C GLU A 192 10.14 -19.01 15.40
N LYS A 193 10.28 -20.02 16.26
CA LYS A 193 10.81 -19.84 17.61
C LYS A 193 12.29 -19.50 17.53
N LEU A 194 12.66 -18.38 18.13
CA LEU A 194 14.03 -17.90 18.20
C LEU A 194 14.70 -18.51 19.44
N ASP A 195 15.45 -19.59 19.21
CA ASP A 195 16.48 -19.99 20.16
C ASP A 195 17.79 -19.30 19.80
N VAL A 196 18.23 -18.38 20.65
CA VAL A 196 19.33 -17.46 20.38
C VAL A 196 20.36 -17.61 21.49
N PRO A 197 21.64 -17.90 21.16
CA PRO A 197 22.70 -17.90 22.15
C PRO A 197 22.86 -16.51 22.75
N TYR A 198 23.11 -16.45 24.06
CA TYR A 198 23.28 -15.19 24.78
C TYR A 198 24.31 -15.36 25.89
N GLU A 199 24.94 -14.24 26.25
CA GLU A 199 25.85 -14.14 27.39
C GLU A 199 25.24 -13.20 28.42
N LEU A 200 25.21 -13.62 29.68
CA LEU A 200 24.65 -12.80 30.76
C LEU A 200 25.48 -11.54 30.99
N LYS A 201 24.80 -10.42 31.23
CA LYS A 201 25.40 -9.12 31.51
C LYS A 201 24.77 -8.52 32.76
N ASP A 202 25.61 -7.99 33.64
CA ASP A 202 25.19 -7.60 35.00
C ASP A 202 24.69 -6.15 35.15
N LYS A 203 24.44 -5.46 34.03
CA LYS A 203 24.16 -4.00 34.03
C LYS A 203 22.87 -3.61 33.31
N GLY A 204 21.89 -4.52 33.25
CA GLY A 204 20.56 -4.18 32.74
C GLY A 204 19.80 -3.31 33.74
N LYS A 205 18.87 -2.49 33.24
CA LYS A 205 17.97 -1.68 34.09
C LYS A 205 16.54 -1.85 33.61
N ILE A 206 15.61 -2.09 34.52
CA ILE A 206 14.18 -2.07 34.23
C ILE A 206 13.59 -0.85 34.93
N GLU A 207 13.06 0.07 34.13
CA GLU A 207 12.47 1.31 34.62
C GLU A 207 10.96 1.27 34.43
N ILE A 208 10.19 1.46 35.50
CA ILE A 208 8.73 1.54 35.45
C ILE A 208 8.35 3.02 35.34
N TYR A 209 7.59 3.38 34.31
CA TYR A 209 7.10 4.72 34.05
C TYR A 209 5.59 4.78 34.33
N ASN A 210 5.09 5.97 34.65
CA ASN A 210 3.66 6.30 34.70
C ASN A 210 3.36 7.31 33.59
N ASP A 211 2.39 7.01 32.74
CA ASP A 211 1.80 7.91 31.75
C ASP A 211 0.30 7.96 32.01
N LYS A 212 -0.21 9.11 32.46
CA LYS A 212 -1.66 9.38 32.65
C LYS A 212 -2.41 8.29 33.43
N ASN A 213 -1.83 7.81 34.53
CA ASN A 213 -2.33 6.71 35.39
C ASN A 213 -2.19 5.30 34.82
N GLU A 214 -1.47 5.12 33.72
CA GLU A 214 -1.07 3.82 33.23
C GLU A 214 0.44 3.61 33.44
N TYR A 215 0.80 2.42 33.92
CA TYR A 215 2.18 2.05 34.20
C TYR A 215 2.71 1.12 33.13
N TYR A 216 3.92 1.34 32.65
CA TYR A 216 4.62 0.41 31.78
C TYR A 216 6.08 0.33 32.19
N TYR A 217 6.76 -0.76 31.87
CA TYR A 217 8.18 -0.90 32.15
C TYR A 217 9.00 -1.01 30.88
N VAL A 218 10.21 -0.48 30.95
CA VAL A 218 11.19 -0.51 29.85
C VAL A 218 12.44 -1.19 30.35
N LEU A 219 12.85 -2.25 29.66
CA LEU A 219 14.18 -2.84 29.82
C LEU A 219 15.17 -2.00 29.02
N LYS A 220 16.26 -1.58 29.66
CA LYS A 220 17.38 -0.87 29.05
C LYS A 220 18.67 -1.66 29.20
N ALA A 221 19.51 -1.59 28.17
CA ALA A 221 20.89 -2.03 28.22
C ALA A 221 21.75 -1.12 29.11
N SER A 222 22.99 -1.52 29.37
CA SER A 222 23.94 -0.76 30.20
C SER A 222 24.25 0.66 29.68
N ASN A 223 24.12 0.87 28.37
CA ASN A 223 24.29 2.17 27.71
C ASN A 223 22.99 3.01 27.66
N GLY A 224 21.91 2.55 28.30
CA GLY A 224 20.62 3.25 28.33
C GLY A 224 19.71 3.00 27.11
N VAL A 225 20.17 2.23 26.12
CA VAL A 225 19.35 1.87 24.95
C VAL A 225 18.17 1.01 25.40
N LYS A 226 16.96 1.38 24.95
CA LYS A 226 15.73 0.63 25.19
C LYS A 226 15.79 -0.69 24.42
N LEU A 227 15.49 -1.79 25.08
CA LEU A 227 15.52 -3.15 24.52
C LEU A 227 14.12 -3.76 24.38
N ALA A 228 13.26 -3.49 25.36
CA ALA A 228 11.89 -4.00 25.38
C ALA A 228 10.99 -3.05 26.16
N ILE A 229 9.74 -2.92 25.72
CA ILE A 229 8.72 -2.11 26.35
C ILE A 229 7.52 -3.03 26.64
N SER A 230 6.98 -2.95 27.85
CA SER A 230 5.80 -3.73 28.23
C SER A 230 4.52 -3.11 27.67
N GLN A 231 3.43 -3.88 27.75
CA GLN A 231 2.08 -3.31 27.69
C GLN A 231 1.83 -2.41 28.93
N SER A 232 0.78 -1.59 28.86
CA SER A 232 0.39 -0.75 29.99
C SER A 232 -0.41 -1.53 31.05
N TYR A 233 -0.30 -1.10 32.29
CA TYR A 233 -0.91 -1.68 33.48
C TYR A 233 -1.64 -0.58 34.26
N LYS A 234 -2.77 -0.92 34.88
CA LYS A 234 -3.58 0.04 35.64
C LYS A 234 -2.94 0.50 36.96
N THR A 235 -2.05 -0.30 37.53
CA THR A 235 -1.47 -0.02 38.85
C THR A 235 0.03 -0.31 38.88
N LEU A 236 0.75 0.44 39.72
CA LEU A 236 2.18 0.21 39.97
C LEU A 236 2.45 -1.20 40.51
N ALA A 237 1.56 -1.72 41.36
CA ALA A 237 1.69 -3.06 41.92
C ALA A 237 1.63 -4.13 40.81
N SER A 238 0.66 -4.04 39.90
CA SER A 238 0.55 -4.93 38.75
C SER A 238 1.78 -4.85 37.83
N ALA A 239 2.31 -3.65 37.61
CA ALA A 239 3.53 -3.46 36.83
C ALA A 239 4.75 -4.11 37.51
N LYS A 240 4.91 -3.95 38.83
CA LYS A 240 5.99 -4.60 39.60
C LYS A 240 5.91 -6.13 39.54
N GLU A 241 4.72 -6.71 39.74
CA GLU A 241 4.56 -8.15 39.60
C GLU A 241 4.84 -8.63 38.17
N ALA A 242 4.47 -7.84 37.16
CA ALA A 242 4.77 -8.16 35.77
C ALA A 242 6.28 -8.13 35.48
N VAL A 243 7.04 -7.22 36.09
CA VAL A 243 8.50 -7.18 35.99
C VAL A 243 9.14 -8.43 36.60
N GLU A 244 8.68 -8.88 37.77
CA GLU A 244 9.18 -10.12 38.38
C GLU A 244 8.90 -11.33 37.49
N ARG A 245 7.68 -11.47 36.98
CA ARG A 245 7.33 -12.54 36.01
C ARG A 245 8.15 -12.43 34.72
N PHE A 246 8.38 -11.22 34.24
CA PHE A 246 9.14 -10.97 33.01
C PHE A 246 10.56 -11.53 33.10
N LYS A 247 11.22 -11.40 34.27
CA LYS A 247 12.56 -11.95 34.48
C LYS A 247 12.65 -13.45 34.22
N ASP A 248 11.60 -14.21 34.53
CA ASP A 248 11.53 -15.65 34.25
C ASP A 248 11.03 -15.97 32.84
N ILE A 249 10.07 -15.19 32.34
CA ILE A 249 9.47 -15.42 31.02
C ILE A 249 10.50 -15.23 29.89
N VAL A 250 11.48 -14.34 30.04
CA VAL A 250 12.54 -14.16 29.04
C VAL A 250 13.34 -15.46 28.77
N TYR A 251 13.41 -16.37 29.74
CA TYR A 251 14.13 -17.65 29.59
C TYR A 251 13.20 -18.84 29.35
N THR A 252 11.96 -18.76 29.80
CA THR A 252 11.00 -19.89 29.77
C THR A 252 9.85 -19.68 28.78
N GLY A 253 9.78 -18.52 28.15
CA GLY A 253 8.80 -18.14 27.15
C GLY A 253 9.31 -18.37 25.72
N ASP A 254 8.39 -18.28 24.78
CA ASP A 254 8.65 -18.47 23.36
C ASP A 254 8.83 -17.11 22.69
N PHE A 255 10.05 -16.82 22.23
CA PHE A 255 10.28 -15.72 21.29
C PHE A 255 9.91 -16.18 19.88
N VAL A 256 8.94 -15.51 19.28
CA VAL A 256 8.43 -15.83 17.95
C VAL A 256 8.79 -14.72 16.99
N LEU A 257 9.52 -15.05 15.92
CA LEU A 257 9.78 -14.12 14.83
C LEU A 257 8.52 -13.95 13.98
N THR A 258 8.16 -12.70 13.70
CA THR A 258 7.07 -12.35 12.79
C THR A 258 7.58 -11.40 11.71
N LYS A 259 6.97 -11.49 10.52
CA LYS A 259 7.31 -10.66 9.36
C LYS A 259 6.05 -9.99 8.84
N ASP A 260 6.13 -8.68 8.60
CA ASP A 260 5.01 -7.91 8.05
C ASP A 260 4.96 -7.95 6.50
N LYS A 261 3.90 -7.36 5.93
CA LYS A 261 3.72 -7.23 4.47
C LYS A 261 4.77 -6.35 3.79
N ASN A 262 5.47 -5.53 4.57
CA ASN A 262 6.50 -4.60 4.11
C ASN A 262 7.91 -5.19 4.27
N PHE A 263 8.01 -6.50 4.54
CA PHE A 263 9.27 -7.22 4.74
C PHE A 263 10.07 -6.78 5.97
N ASN A 264 9.44 -6.13 6.94
CA ASN A 264 10.04 -5.87 8.24
C ASN A 264 9.84 -7.06 9.19
N TYR A 265 10.76 -7.21 10.13
CA TYR A 265 10.85 -8.29 11.09
C TYR A 265 10.66 -7.74 12.50
N GLN A 266 9.90 -8.43 13.33
CA GLN A 266 9.76 -8.11 14.76
C GLN A 266 9.64 -9.42 15.54
N PHE A 267 9.98 -9.43 16.83
CA PHE A 267 9.69 -10.57 17.68
C PHE A 267 8.45 -10.32 18.54
N LYS A 268 7.80 -11.40 18.95
CA LYS A 268 6.78 -11.40 20.02
C LYS A 268 7.16 -12.45 21.06
N LEU A 269 7.07 -12.10 22.33
CA LEU A 269 7.35 -13.02 23.45
C LEU A 269 6.03 -13.54 24.01
N TYR A 270 5.88 -14.86 24.05
CA TYR A 270 4.70 -15.52 24.57
C TYR A 270 5.01 -16.38 25.79
N LYS A 271 4.03 -16.51 26.69
CA LYS A 271 4.01 -17.52 27.75
C LYS A 271 2.63 -18.17 27.82
N ALA A 272 2.56 -19.49 27.65
CA ALA A 272 1.29 -20.23 27.65
C ALA A 272 0.23 -19.59 26.71
N ASN A 273 0.65 -19.28 25.48
CA ASN A 273 -0.16 -18.61 24.45
C ASN A 273 -0.62 -17.17 24.77
N ARG A 274 -0.15 -16.57 25.87
CA ARG A 274 -0.41 -15.16 26.21
C ARG A 274 0.76 -14.29 25.74
N LEU A 275 0.45 -13.21 25.05
CA LEU A 275 1.42 -12.21 24.61
C LEU A 275 1.94 -11.41 25.81
N VAL A 276 3.27 -11.34 25.94
CA VAL A 276 3.94 -10.67 27.05
C VAL A 276 4.59 -9.37 26.57
N ILE A 277 5.42 -9.44 25.53
CA ILE A 277 6.10 -8.29 24.93
C ILE A 277 6.07 -8.36 23.41
N VAL A 278 5.95 -7.21 22.77
CA VAL A 278 6.20 -7.02 21.34
C VAL A 278 7.51 -6.25 21.19
N GLY A 279 8.42 -6.77 20.37
CA GLY A 279 9.67 -6.12 20.05
C GLY A 279 9.53 -4.98 19.06
N GLU A 280 10.60 -4.22 18.89
CA GLU A 280 10.69 -3.23 17.81
C GLU A 280 10.68 -3.88 16.42
N VAL A 281 10.39 -3.06 15.42
CA VAL A 281 10.35 -3.46 14.01
C VAL A 281 11.73 -3.19 13.38
N TYR A 282 12.25 -4.18 12.68
CA TYR A 282 13.59 -4.18 12.08
C TYR A 282 13.54 -4.51 10.60
N SER A 283 14.53 -4.01 9.84
CA SER A 283 14.65 -4.32 8.40
C SER A 283 15.18 -5.73 8.12
N THR A 284 15.84 -6.37 9.10
CA THR A 284 16.47 -7.69 8.92
C THR A 284 16.24 -8.61 10.11
N LYS A 285 16.22 -9.93 9.84
CA LYS A 285 16.11 -10.97 10.87
C LYS A 285 17.29 -10.98 11.86
N ALA A 286 18.50 -10.68 11.41
CA ALA A 286 19.68 -10.65 12.27
C ALA A 286 19.60 -9.57 13.37
N GLN A 287 18.95 -8.44 13.08
CA GLN A 287 18.68 -7.40 14.08
C GLN A 287 17.71 -7.88 15.16
N VAL A 288 16.65 -8.61 14.77
CA VAL A 288 15.74 -9.25 15.74
C VAL A 288 16.48 -10.22 16.64
N VAL A 289 17.32 -11.09 16.06
CA VAL A 289 18.14 -12.06 16.81
C VAL A 289 19.04 -11.33 17.82
N SER A 290 19.70 -10.26 17.39
CA SER A 290 20.57 -9.44 18.25
C SER A 290 19.78 -8.75 19.38
N SER A 291 18.56 -8.29 19.10
CA SER A 291 17.66 -7.71 20.09
C SER A 291 17.23 -8.73 21.14
N VAL A 292 16.82 -9.94 20.72
CA VAL A 292 16.43 -11.04 21.62
C VAL A 292 17.62 -11.48 22.49
N ALA A 293 18.81 -11.61 21.90
CA ALA A 293 20.04 -11.91 22.65
C ALA A 293 20.31 -10.85 23.72
N SER A 294 20.14 -9.57 23.39
CA SER A 294 20.34 -8.47 24.33
C SER A 294 19.31 -8.48 25.46
N ILE A 295 18.04 -8.77 25.17
CA ILE A 295 17.01 -8.91 26.21
C ILE A 295 17.38 -10.03 27.17
N LYS A 296 17.74 -11.22 26.66
CA LYS A 296 18.20 -12.35 27.49
C LYS A 296 19.47 -12.01 28.27
N ALA A 297 20.41 -11.29 27.69
CA ALA A 297 21.66 -10.89 28.35
C ALA A 297 21.42 -9.97 29.56
N PHE A 298 20.56 -8.96 29.41
CA PHE A 298 20.41 -7.88 30.40
C PHE A 298 19.27 -8.10 31.40
N THR A 299 18.36 -9.05 31.19
CA THR A 299 17.16 -9.20 32.04
C THR A 299 17.47 -9.81 33.41
N LYS A 300 18.31 -10.85 33.50
CA LYS A 300 18.46 -11.66 34.74
C LYS A 300 18.80 -10.81 35.95
N ASN A 301 19.81 -9.96 35.79
CA ASN A 301 20.38 -9.15 36.85
C ASN A 301 19.92 -7.69 36.76
N ALA A 302 18.83 -7.42 36.04
CA ALA A 302 18.36 -6.06 35.87
C ALA A 302 17.87 -5.47 37.20
N THR A 303 18.42 -4.29 37.54
CA THR A 303 17.93 -3.49 38.67
C THR A 303 16.59 -2.87 38.30
N VAL A 304 15.60 -2.97 39.19
CA VAL A 304 14.26 -2.43 38.96
C VAL A 304 14.13 -1.10 39.68
N THR A 305 13.76 -0.05 38.96
CA THR A 305 13.54 1.30 39.51
C THR A 305 12.20 1.83 39.03
N ALA A 306 11.37 2.33 39.94
CA ALA A 306 10.14 3.04 39.58
C ALA A 306 10.46 4.52 39.40
N ILE A 307 10.11 5.08 38.24
CA ILE A 307 10.26 6.49 37.89
C ILE A 307 8.85 7.08 37.87
N ASN A 308 8.57 7.97 38.82
CA ASN A 308 7.42 8.85 38.69
C ASN A 308 7.83 9.96 37.71
N ILE A 309 7.25 9.96 36.51
CA ILE A 309 7.32 11.16 35.67
C ILE A 309 6.45 12.18 36.38
N ILE A 310 7.10 13.09 37.12
CA ILE A 310 6.48 14.33 37.54
C ILE A 310 6.45 15.15 36.26
N GLU A 311 5.33 15.14 35.54
CA GLU A 311 5.13 16.11 34.45
C GLU A 311 5.10 17.50 35.09
N GLU A 312 6.00 18.37 34.64
CA GLU A 312 5.94 19.83 34.85
C GLU A 312 4.70 20.43 34.17
#